data_AF-A0A016U237-F1
#
_entry.id   AF-A0A016U237-F1
#
_cell.length_a   1.000
_cell.length_b   1.000
_cell.length_c   1.000
_cell.angle_alpha   90.00
_cell.angle_beta   90.00
_cell.angle_gamma   90.00
#
_symmetry.space_group_name_H-M   'P 1'
#
loop_
_entity.id
_entity.type
_entity.pdbx_description
1 polymer ?
#
loop_
_entity_poly.entity_id
_entity_poly.type
_entity_poly.pdbx_seq_one_letter_code
_entity_poly.pdbx_strand_id
1 'polypeptide(L)'
;MPKIAYSGVTFALSSTLLTGQNDAFSLSLNARYSGPYIYNIFMEFLTKFRTPVGFLLREVLSSSKTYDDALNHLSNRHLFSPSYIIIGGRQPGEGAIISRDRMKAADVMTLSEKQWFLVETNFDHWNKDGDKRRITAVKKLKATGQRRLNADTMLKVLRTAPVRNNGTLFSTVMSARFPLLMKNSTFVWE
;
A
#
# COMPACT_ATOMS: atom_id res chain seq x y z
N MET A 1 -26.59 6.59 -13.50
CA MET A 1 -25.90 6.58 -12.18
C MET A 1 -24.55 7.26 -12.36
N PRO A 2 -24.09 8.11 -11.41
CA PRO A 2 -22.77 8.71 -11.50
C PRO A 2 -21.66 7.64 -11.42
N LYS A 3 -20.60 7.80 -12.23
CA LYS A 3 -19.43 6.92 -12.22
C LYS A 3 -18.59 7.21 -10.97
N ILE A 4 -18.30 6.19 -10.17
CA ILE A 4 -17.37 6.30 -9.03
C ILE A 4 -15.96 6.57 -9.57
N ALA A 5 -15.37 7.71 -9.20
CA ALA A 5 -14.01 8.07 -9.64
C ALA A 5 -12.94 7.24 -8.92
N TYR A 6 -13.06 7.09 -7.61
CA TYR A 6 -12.22 6.24 -6.76
C TYR A 6 -12.98 5.86 -5.49
N SER A 7 -12.49 4.84 -4.77
CA SER A 7 -12.98 4.39 -3.47
C SER A 7 -11.81 4.33 -2.48
N GLY A 8 -12.08 4.51 -1.19
CA GLY A 8 -11.05 4.57 -0.16
C GLY A 8 -11.55 4.19 1.22
N VAL A 9 -10.67 3.71 2.09
CA VAL A 9 -10.91 3.63 3.54
C VAL A 9 -10.24 4.82 4.20
N THR A 10 -10.97 5.52 5.05
CA THR A 10 -10.43 6.60 5.88
C THR A 10 -11.17 6.66 7.21
N PHE A 11 -10.72 7.55 8.09
CA PHE A 11 -11.36 7.81 9.37
C PHE A 11 -12.18 9.08 9.28
N ALA A 12 -13.26 9.16 10.07
CA ALA A 12 -14.00 10.40 10.23
C ALA A 12 -13.04 11.55 10.57
N LEU A 13 -13.29 12.73 10.00
CA LEU A 13 -12.46 13.94 10.10
C LEU A 13 -11.14 13.91 9.29
N SER A 14 -10.79 12.81 8.63
CA SER A 14 -9.65 12.76 7.70
C SER A 14 -10.08 13.07 6.26
N SER A 15 -9.41 14.02 5.62
CA SER A 15 -9.53 14.29 4.18
C SER A 15 -8.49 13.55 3.33
N THR A 16 -7.61 12.77 3.97
CA THR A 16 -6.54 12.00 3.31
C THR A 16 -6.97 10.55 3.05
N LEU A 17 -6.29 9.88 2.12
CA LEU A 17 -6.46 8.46 1.86
C LEU A 17 -5.13 7.73 1.99
N LEU A 18 -5.10 6.67 2.81
CA LEU A 18 -3.96 5.75 2.94
C LEU A 18 -4.23 4.39 2.30
N THR A 19 -5.47 4.14 1.88
CA THR A 19 -5.90 2.89 1.27
C THR A 19 -7.05 3.19 0.32
N GLY A 20 -6.94 2.77 -0.93
CA GLY A 20 -7.97 3.04 -1.93
C GLY A 20 -7.70 2.41 -3.29
N GLN A 21 -8.65 2.58 -4.21
CA GLN A 21 -8.57 2.06 -5.57
C GLN A 21 -9.39 2.93 -6.52
N ASN A 22 -9.03 2.91 -7.79
CA ASN A 22 -9.87 3.38 -8.89
C ASN A 22 -10.06 2.25 -9.91
N ASP A 23 -10.53 2.56 -11.12
CA ASP A 23 -10.72 1.57 -12.17
C ASP A 23 -9.41 1.02 -12.76
N ALA A 24 -8.27 1.69 -12.54
CA ALA A 24 -6.98 1.32 -13.10
C ALA A 24 -6.04 0.60 -12.10
N PHE A 25 -6.04 1.01 -10.83
CA PHE A 25 -5.12 0.47 -9.82
C PHE A 25 -5.67 0.59 -8.39
N SER A 26 -5.00 -0.07 -7.45
CA SER A 26 -5.22 -0.01 -6.01
C SER A 26 -3.94 0.44 -5.31
N LEU A 27 -4.07 1.14 -4.18
CA LEU A 27 -2.98 1.71 -3.39
C LEU A 27 -3.18 1.40 -1.90
N SER A 28 -2.09 1.08 -1.22
CA SER A 28 -1.97 1.18 0.23
C SER A 28 -0.65 1.81 0.64
N LEU A 29 -0.63 2.45 1.81
CA LEU A 29 0.53 3.11 2.37
C LEU A 29 0.91 2.50 3.72
N ASN A 30 2.19 2.15 3.86
CA ASN A 30 2.78 1.82 5.14
C ASN A 30 3.79 2.90 5.55
N ALA A 31 3.84 3.23 6.84
CA ALA A 31 4.86 4.13 7.38
C ALA A 31 6.25 3.47 7.29
N ARG A 32 7.27 4.26 6.92
CA ARG A 32 8.68 3.85 6.89
C ARG A 32 9.46 4.65 7.92
N TYR A 33 10.05 3.96 8.88
CA TYR A 33 10.82 4.62 9.93
C TYR A 33 12.29 4.74 9.52
N SER A 34 12.76 5.96 9.29
CA SER A 34 14.15 6.25 8.89
C SER A 34 14.90 7.08 9.94
N GLY A 35 14.44 7.07 11.19
CA GLY A 35 14.98 7.87 12.29
C GLY A 35 13.89 8.67 13.04
N PRO A 36 14.28 9.43 14.09
CA PRO A 36 13.37 10.24 14.89
C PRO A 36 12.45 11.13 14.06
N TYR A 37 11.15 11.17 14.39
CA TYR A 37 10.15 11.98 13.69
C TYR A 37 10.48 13.48 13.67
N ILE A 38 11.29 13.98 14.61
CA ILE A 38 11.76 15.37 14.62
C ILE A 38 12.57 15.72 13.37
N TYR A 39 13.26 14.76 12.74
CA TYR A 39 13.90 14.96 11.44
C TYR A 39 12.88 15.21 10.33
N ASN A 40 11.64 14.73 10.44
CA ASN A 40 10.57 15.09 9.51
C ASN A 40 10.23 16.58 9.60
N ILE A 41 10.12 17.11 10.81
CA ILE A 41 9.85 18.53 11.06
C ILE A 41 11.02 19.41 10.59
N PHE A 42 12.27 19.08 10.91
CA PHE A 42 13.42 19.85 10.41
C PHE A 42 13.52 19.85 8.88
N MET A 43 13.32 18.70 8.26
CA MET A 43 13.35 18.60 6.80
C MET A 43 12.13 19.27 6.15
N GLU A 44 11.00 19.43 6.84
CA GLU A 44 9.89 20.28 6.36
C GLU A 44 10.35 21.72 6.17
N PHE A 45 11.01 22.28 7.19
CA PHE A 45 11.51 23.65 7.15
C PHE A 45 12.57 23.84 6.06
N LEU A 46 13.43 22.84 5.85
CA LEU A 46 14.51 22.90 4.85
C LEU A 46 14.03 22.67 3.41
N THR A 47 13.16 21.68 3.18
CA THR A 47 12.73 21.29 1.83
C THR A 47 11.49 22.04 1.34
N LYS A 48 10.74 22.65 2.26
CA LYS A 48 9.41 23.23 2.02
C LYS A 48 8.41 22.25 1.38
N PHE A 49 8.64 20.93 1.45
CA PHE A 49 7.68 19.96 0.95
C PHE A 49 6.44 19.98 1.84
N ARG A 50 5.29 20.34 1.25
CA ARG A 50 4.02 20.52 1.97
C ARG A 50 2.97 19.46 1.66
N THR A 51 3.31 18.40 0.94
CA THR A 51 2.34 17.36 0.56
C THR A 51 2.47 16.16 1.49
N PRO A 52 1.61 16.03 2.52
CA PRO A 52 1.45 14.77 3.23
C PRO A 52 1.16 13.64 2.24
N VAL A 53 1.77 12.48 2.45
CA VAL A 53 1.72 11.37 1.48
C VAL A 53 0.28 10.92 1.21
N GLY A 54 -0.61 10.99 2.20
CA GLY A 54 -2.04 10.67 2.02
C GLY A 54 -2.81 11.62 1.08
N PHE A 55 -2.35 12.86 0.88
CA PHE A 55 -2.90 13.74 -0.16
C PHE A 55 -2.38 13.34 -1.54
N LEU A 56 -1.11 12.93 -1.66
CA LEU A 56 -0.59 12.41 -2.92
C LEU A 56 -1.37 11.16 -3.37
N LEU A 57 -1.65 10.23 -2.46
CA LEU A 57 -2.45 9.04 -2.79
C LEU A 57 -3.84 9.43 -3.31
N ARG A 58 -4.50 10.39 -2.65
CA ARG A 58 -5.80 10.89 -3.09
C ARG A 58 -5.72 11.60 -4.46
N GLU A 59 -4.68 12.39 -4.67
CA GLU A 59 -4.39 13.05 -5.96
C GLU A 59 -4.25 11.99 -7.06
N VAL A 60 -3.31 11.04 -6.90
CA VAL A 60 -3.04 9.97 -7.88
C VAL A 60 -4.28 9.13 -8.16
N LEU A 61 -5.05 8.73 -7.13
CA LEU A 61 -6.30 7.99 -7.30
C LEU A 61 -7.32 8.73 -8.18
N SER A 62 -7.33 10.06 -8.12
CA SER A 62 -8.27 10.91 -8.86
C SER A 62 -7.78 11.33 -10.25
N SER A 63 -6.47 11.57 -10.40
CA SER A 63 -5.88 12.12 -11.63
C SER A 63 -5.30 11.05 -12.56
N SER A 64 -4.55 10.06 -12.04
CA SER A 64 -3.88 9.05 -12.86
C SER A 64 -4.86 8.02 -13.43
N LYS A 65 -4.71 7.72 -14.73
CA LYS A 65 -5.62 6.85 -15.50
C LYS A 65 -5.06 5.47 -15.81
N THR A 66 -3.76 5.26 -15.59
CA THR A 66 -3.08 3.98 -15.82
C THR A 66 -2.22 3.61 -14.61
N TYR A 67 -1.90 2.32 -14.50
CA TYR A 67 -0.98 1.81 -13.50
C TYR A 67 0.42 2.44 -13.66
N ASP A 68 0.94 2.53 -14.89
CA ASP A 68 2.28 3.07 -15.15
C ASP A 68 2.39 4.57 -14.81
N ASP A 69 1.36 5.36 -15.14
CA ASP A 69 1.32 6.78 -14.79
C ASP A 69 1.31 6.96 -13.26
N ALA A 70 0.48 6.18 -12.56
CA ALA A 70 0.44 6.18 -11.11
C ALA A 70 1.80 5.74 -10.51
N LEU A 71 2.40 4.67 -11.01
CA LEU A 71 3.71 4.19 -10.57
C LEU A 71 4.79 5.27 -10.75
N ASN A 72 4.79 5.96 -11.89
CA ASN A 72 5.73 7.04 -12.18
C ASN A 72 5.53 8.23 -11.21
N HIS A 73 4.29 8.70 -11.03
CA HIS A 73 3.98 9.78 -10.07
C HIS A 73 4.39 9.40 -8.65
N LEU A 74 4.02 8.19 -8.21
CA LEU A 74 4.30 7.69 -6.88
C LEU A 74 5.77 7.39 -6.65
N SER A 75 6.60 7.25 -7.69
CA SER A 75 8.05 7.02 -7.55
C SER A 75 8.86 8.32 -7.54
N ASN A 76 8.39 9.35 -8.25
CA ASN A 76 9.19 10.55 -8.53
C ASN A 76 8.72 11.81 -7.80
N ARG A 77 7.47 11.86 -7.30
CA ARG A 77 6.99 13.04 -6.59
C ARG A 77 7.70 13.23 -5.26
N HIS A 78 8.15 14.44 -4.95
CA HIS A 78 8.70 14.76 -3.63
C HIS A 78 7.68 14.50 -2.52
N LEU A 79 8.10 13.80 -1.47
CA LEU A 79 7.29 13.44 -0.31
C LEU A 79 7.78 14.14 0.95
N PHE A 80 6.82 14.49 1.79
CA PHE A 80 7.09 14.97 3.13
C PHE A 80 7.87 13.95 3.97
N SER A 81 7.45 12.68 3.96
CA SER A 81 8.00 11.63 4.82
C SER A 81 8.27 10.36 4.01
N PRO A 82 9.34 9.61 4.34
CA PRO A 82 9.55 8.26 3.83
C PRO A 82 8.33 7.37 4.07
N SER A 83 8.03 6.50 3.11
CA SER A 83 6.90 5.58 3.19
C SER A 83 7.15 4.37 2.30
N TYR A 84 6.35 3.32 2.48
CA TYR A 84 6.17 2.30 1.46
C TYR A 84 4.82 2.52 0.80
N ILE A 85 4.82 2.60 -0.53
CA ILE A 85 3.59 2.70 -1.31
C ILE A 85 3.46 1.41 -2.09
N ILE A 86 2.39 0.66 -1.83
CA ILE A 86 2.10 -0.60 -2.49
C ILE A 86 1.03 -0.31 -3.54
N ILE A 87 1.29 -0.69 -4.79
CA ILE A 87 0.38 -0.50 -5.91
C ILE A 87 0.10 -1.84 -6.58
N GLY A 88 -1.16 -2.06 -6.97
CA GLY A 88 -1.57 -3.22 -7.77
C GLY A 88 -2.51 -2.79 -8.90
N GLY A 89 -2.21 -3.20 -10.14
CA GLY A 89 -2.98 -2.87 -11.34
C GLY A 89 -4.00 -3.94 -11.73
N ARG A 90 -4.33 -3.99 -13.03
CA ARG A 90 -5.30 -4.93 -13.63
C ARG A 90 -4.65 -6.05 -14.41
N GLN A 91 -3.47 -5.81 -14.98
CA GLN A 91 -2.78 -6.70 -15.90
C GLN A 91 -1.80 -7.63 -15.16
N PRO A 92 -1.46 -8.80 -15.74
CA PRO A 92 -0.39 -9.63 -15.23
C PRO A 92 0.91 -8.83 -15.07
N GLY A 93 1.59 -8.98 -13.92
CA GLY A 93 2.82 -8.25 -13.62
C GLY A 93 2.63 -6.84 -13.05
N GLU A 94 1.43 -6.26 -13.11
CA GLU A 94 1.16 -4.95 -12.50
C GLU A 94 1.00 -5.07 -10.97
N GLY A 95 2.13 -5.08 -10.27
CA GLY A 95 2.18 -4.89 -8.83
C GLY A 95 3.58 -4.51 -8.39
N ALA A 96 3.67 -3.55 -7.46
CA ALA A 96 4.95 -3.07 -6.96
C ALA A 96 4.90 -2.64 -5.49
N ILE A 97 6.04 -2.75 -4.81
CA ILE A 97 6.36 -2.03 -3.57
C ILE A 97 7.33 -0.91 -3.94
N ILE A 98 6.94 0.33 -3.68
CA ILE A 98 7.76 1.52 -3.84
C ILE A 98 8.30 1.90 -2.47
N SER A 99 9.58 1.64 -2.22
CA SER A 99 10.27 2.09 -1.00
C SER A 99 10.67 3.55 -1.21
N ARG A 100 9.97 4.49 -0.57
CA ARG A 100 10.14 5.92 -0.81
C ARG A 100 11.05 6.58 0.20
N ASP A 101 11.97 7.37 -0.33
CA ASP A 101 12.57 8.50 0.37
C ASP A 101 11.81 9.80 0.00
N ARG A 102 12.21 10.90 0.64
CA ARG A 102 11.60 12.22 0.41
C ARG A 102 11.75 12.71 -1.03
N MET A 103 12.89 12.45 -1.66
CA MET A 103 13.15 12.94 -3.01
C MET A 103 12.56 12.01 -4.07
N LYS A 104 12.80 10.71 -3.96
CA LYS A 104 12.39 9.71 -4.96
C LYS A 104 12.29 8.32 -4.34
N ALA A 105 11.98 7.32 -5.16
CA ALA A 105 12.11 5.93 -4.77
C ALA A 105 13.57 5.59 -4.43
N ALA A 106 13.78 4.98 -3.26
CA ALA A 106 15.01 4.30 -2.90
C ALA A 106 15.10 2.94 -3.61
N ASP A 107 13.95 2.27 -3.75
CA ASP A 107 13.80 1.01 -4.47
C ASP A 107 12.37 0.85 -5.00
N VAL A 108 12.24 0.12 -6.11
CA VAL A 108 10.94 -0.31 -6.68
C VAL A 108 11.01 -1.81 -6.96
N MET A 109 10.38 -2.61 -6.12
CA MET A 109 10.28 -4.05 -6.29
C MET A 109 8.98 -4.42 -6.99
N THR A 110 9.05 -5.09 -8.14
CA THR A 110 7.88 -5.45 -8.96
C THR A 110 7.59 -6.95 -8.95
N LEU A 111 6.34 -7.31 -9.29
CA LEU A 111 5.97 -8.69 -9.59
C LEU A 111 6.72 -9.19 -10.84
N SER A 112 6.95 -10.50 -10.89
CA SER A 112 7.49 -11.18 -12.06
C SER A 112 6.94 -12.60 -12.14
N GLU A 113 7.22 -13.32 -13.23
CA GLU A 113 6.84 -14.74 -13.36
C GLU A 113 7.39 -15.60 -12.21
N LYS A 114 8.58 -15.26 -11.69
CA LYS A 114 9.21 -15.96 -10.56
C LYS A 114 8.74 -15.46 -9.19
N GLN A 115 8.19 -14.25 -9.14
CA GLN A 115 7.76 -13.57 -7.91
C GLN A 115 6.28 -13.16 -8.03
N TRP A 116 5.37 -14.08 -7.69
CA TRP A 116 3.92 -13.89 -7.87
C TRP A 116 3.23 -13.13 -6.73
N PHE A 117 3.94 -12.76 -5.68
CA PHE A 117 3.44 -11.90 -4.60
C PHE A 117 4.53 -11.00 -4.04
N LEU A 118 4.14 -9.89 -3.44
CA LEU A 118 5.00 -9.00 -2.68
C LEU A 118 4.41 -8.81 -1.27
N VAL A 119 5.26 -8.65 -0.26
CA VAL A 119 4.82 -8.41 1.12
C VAL A 119 5.65 -7.29 1.73
N GLU A 120 4.99 -6.20 2.11
CA GLU A 120 5.60 -5.09 2.84
C GLU A 120 4.91 -4.89 4.19
N THR A 121 5.70 -4.51 5.18
CA THR A 121 5.26 -4.13 6.53
C THR A 121 5.77 -2.72 6.80
N ASN A 122 6.65 -2.52 7.78
CA ASN A 122 7.19 -1.21 8.15
C ASN A 122 8.73 -1.20 8.18
N PHE A 123 9.36 -2.20 7.57
CA PHE A 123 10.80 -2.38 7.53
C PHE A 123 11.21 -2.68 6.11
N ASP A 124 12.34 -2.12 5.67
CA ASP A 124 12.83 -2.38 4.33
C ASP A 124 12.95 -3.89 4.09
N HIS A 125 12.57 -4.34 2.91
CA HIS A 125 12.53 -5.77 2.61
C HIS A 125 13.92 -6.41 2.62
N TRP A 126 14.99 -5.62 2.44
CA TRP A 126 16.40 -6.05 2.61
C TRP A 126 16.87 -6.10 4.07
N ASN A 127 16.10 -5.58 5.02
CA ASN A 127 16.41 -5.63 6.44
C ASN A 127 15.69 -6.80 7.13
N LYS A 128 16.17 -7.23 8.31
CA LYS A 128 15.52 -8.29 9.09
C LYS A 128 14.13 -7.83 9.56
N ASP A 129 13.15 -8.74 9.46
CA ASP A 129 11.80 -8.53 9.99
C ASP A 129 11.86 -8.49 11.53
N GLY A 130 11.58 -7.32 12.10
CA GLY A 130 11.66 -7.09 13.54
C GLY A 130 10.48 -7.67 14.34
N ASP A 131 9.33 -7.87 13.70
CA ASP A 131 8.08 -8.23 14.39
C ASP A 131 7.39 -9.50 13.85
N LYS A 132 8.03 -10.18 12.88
CA LYS A 132 7.62 -11.46 12.30
C LYS A 132 6.34 -11.40 11.46
N ARG A 133 5.74 -10.22 11.23
CA ARG A 133 4.54 -10.08 10.39
C ARG A 133 4.84 -10.46 8.95
N ARG A 134 5.94 -9.95 8.39
CA ARG A 134 6.34 -10.20 7.00
C ARG A 134 6.65 -11.67 6.78
N ILE A 135 7.47 -12.27 7.64
CA ILE A 135 7.83 -13.70 7.55
C ILE A 135 6.58 -14.59 7.62
N THR A 136 5.63 -14.26 8.51
CA THR A 136 4.39 -15.03 8.67
C THR A 136 3.49 -14.92 7.44
N ALA A 137 3.30 -13.71 6.92
CA ALA A 137 2.52 -13.49 5.70
C ALA A 137 3.13 -14.22 4.50
N VAL A 138 4.46 -14.15 4.32
CA VAL A 138 5.18 -14.89 3.27
C VAL A 138 4.97 -16.40 3.40
N LYS A 139 5.08 -16.96 4.61
CA LYS A 139 4.86 -18.38 4.86
C LYS A 139 3.43 -18.79 4.49
N LYS A 140 2.43 -18.00 4.88
CA LYS A 140 1.02 -18.26 4.56
C LYS A 140 0.73 -18.14 3.07
N LEU A 141 1.26 -17.14 2.38
CA LEU A 141 1.11 -16.99 0.93
C LEU A 141 1.73 -18.16 0.17
N LYS A 142 2.95 -18.58 0.55
CA LYS A 142 3.60 -19.77 -0.02
C LYS A 142 2.78 -21.05 0.18
N ALA A 143 2.23 -21.24 1.38
CA ALA A 143 1.37 -22.39 1.68
C ALA A 143 0.03 -22.34 0.92
N THR A 144 -0.57 -21.16 0.78
CA THR A 144 -1.77 -20.96 -0.06
C THR A 144 -1.46 -21.31 -1.51
N GLY A 145 -0.35 -20.83 -2.06
CA GLY A 145 0.04 -21.05 -3.45
C GLY A 145 -0.79 -20.23 -4.45
N GLN A 146 -0.17 -19.84 -5.55
CA GLN A 146 -0.73 -18.90 -6.53
C GLN A 146 -2.11 -19.34 -7.06
N ARG A 147 -2.28 -20.63 -7.38
CA ARG A 147 -3.54 -21.17 -7.94
C ARG A 147 -4.75 -21.06 -7.01
N ARG A 148 -4.54 -20.95 -5.69
CA ARG A 148 -5.62 -20.84 -4.70
C ARG A 148 -5.81 -19.41 -4.20
N LEU A 149 -5.02 -18.45 -4.68
CA LEU A 149 -5.14 -17.06 -4.25
C LEU A 149 -6.48 -16.47 -4.74
N ASN A 150 -7.26 -15.99 -3.78
CA ASN A 150 -8.51 -15.28 -3.97
C ASN A 150 -8.75 -14.40 -2.73
N ALA A 151 -9.87 -13.68 -2.70
CA ALA A 151 -10.17 -12.78 -1.60
C ALA A 151 -10.21 -13.48 -0.24
N ASP A 152 -10.85 -14.64 -0.14
CA ASP A 152 -11.00 -15.36 1.12
C ASP A 152 -9.65 -15.89 1.63
N THR A 153 -8.82 -16.43 0.75
CA THR A 153 -7.48 -16.90 1.14
C THR A 153 -6.57 -15.75 1.48
N MET A 154 -6.70 -14.59 0.83
CA MET A 154 -5.98 -13.37 1.21
C MET A 154 -6.44 -12.86 2.59
N LEU A 155 -7.74 -12.86 2.87
CA LEU A 155 -8.27 -12.54 4.20
C LEU A 155 -7.73 -13.51 5.27
N LYS A 156 -7.61 -14.80 4.97
CA LYS A 156 -6.97 -15.77 5.89
C LYS A 156 -5.50 -15.43 6.18
N VAL A 157 -4.75 -14.96 5.19
CA VAL A 157 -3.36 -14.46 5.39
C VAL A 157 -3.40 -13.27 6.35
N LEU A 158 -4.24 -12.26 6.07
CA LEU A 158 -4.35 -11.04 6.88
C LEU A 158 -4.81 -11.31 8.32
N ARG A 159 -5.63 -12.35 8.54
CA ARG A 159 -6.14 -12.76 9.86
C ARG A 159 -5.16 -13.55 10.72
N THR A 160 -4.05 -14.02 10.14
CA THR A 160 -3.08 -14.87 10.85
C THR A 160 -2.24 -14.05 11.83
N ALA A 161 -2.10 -14.47 13.08
CA ALA A 161 -1.15 -13.83 14.01
C ALA A 161 0.32 -14.12 13.60
N PRO A 162 1.25 -13.14 13.64
CA PRO A 162 1.08 -11.77 14.13
C PRO A 162 0.71 -10.74 13.05
N VAL A 163 0.42 -11.17 11.80
CA VAL A 163 -0.03 -10.27 10.71
C VAL A 163 -1.21 -9.43 11.20
N ARG A 164 -2.21 -10.11 11.79
CA ARG A 164 -3.17 -9.49 12.70
C ARG A 164 -2.60 -9.47 14.12
N ASN A 165 -2.69 -8.33 14.77
CA ASN A 165 -2.28 -8.10 16.15
C ASN A 165 -3.18 -7.02 16.80
N ASN A 166 -2.92 -6.69 18.06
CA ASN A 166 -3.75 -5.74 18.83
C ASN A 166 -3.76 -4.30 18.28
N GLY A 167 -2.81 -3.93 17.41
CA GLY A 167 -2.82 -2.64 16.72
C GLY A 167 -3.58 -2.65 15.39
N THR A 168 -4.20 -3.77 14.99
CA THR A 168 -4.90 -3.88 13.70
C THR A 168 -6.29 -3.27 13.79
N LEU A 169 -6.52 -2.14 13.15
CA LEU A 169 -7.83 -1.46 13.16
C LEU A 169 -8.83 -2.06 12.18
N PHE A 170 -8.39 -2.39 10.97
CA PHE A 170 -9.25 -2.99 9.94
C PHE A 170 -8.43 -3.91 9.04
N SER A 171 -9.09 -4.70 8.22
CA SER A 171 -8.47 -5.41 7.10
C SER A 171 -9.33 -5.27 5.85
N THR A 172 -8.70 -5.25 4.69
CA THR A 172 -9.36 -5.08 3.39
C THR A 172 -8.64 -5.85 2.30
N VAL A 173 -9.37 -6.28 1.28
CA VAL A 173 -8.80 -6.83 0.03
C VAL A 173 -9.33 -6.00 -1.14
N MET A 174 -8.42 -5.56 -1.99
CA MET A 174 -8.74 -4.72 -3.16
C MET A 174 -8.36 -5.44 -4.44
N SER A 175 -9.06 -5.09 -5.52
CA SER A 175 -8.70 -5.47 -6.88
C SER A 175 -9.27 -4.43 -7.83
N ALA A 176 -8.41 -3.74 -8.57
CA ALA A 176 -8.85 -2.76 -9.57
C ALA A 176 -9.81 -3.39 -10.61
N ARG A 177 -9.61 -4.68 -10.90
CA ARG A 177 -10.50 -5.45 -11.79
C ARG A 177 -11.87 -5.74 -11.19
N PHE A 178 -11.96 -5.90 -9.86
CA PHE A 178 -13.20 -6.22 -9.14
C PHE A 178 -13.45 -5.19 -8.03
N PRO A 179 -13.88 -3.96 -8.37
CA PRO A 179 -13.90 -2.84 -7.42
C PRO A 179 -14.85 -3.06 -6.23
N LEU A 180 -15.93 -3.83 -6.40
CA LEU A 180 -16.82 -4.17 -5.28
C LEU A 180 -16.15 -5.02 -4.19
N LEU A 181 -15.01 -5.63 -4.48
CA LEU A 181 -14.29 -6.47 -3.53
C LEU A 181 -13.86 -5.69 -2.29
N MET A 182 -13.43 -4.44 -2.46
CA MET A 182 -13.06 -3.57 -1.35
C MET A 182 -14.23 -3.38 -0.37
N LYS A 183 -15.43 -3.09 -0.90
CA LYS A 183 -16.64 -2.93 -0.07
C LYS A 183 -16.98 -4.23 0.67
N ASN A 184 -16.87 -5.37 -0.01
CA ASN A 184 -17.30 -6.66 0.53
C ASN A 184 -16.29 -7.34 1.45
N SER A 185 -15.03 -6.88 1.46
CA SER A 185 -13.94 -7.50 2.22
C SER A 185 -13.29 -6.56 3.24
N THR A 186 -13.82 -5.35 3.41
CA THR A 186 -13.38 -4.42 4.45
C THR A 186 -14.17 -4.66 5.73
N PHE A 187 -13.48 -4.93 6.83
CA PHE A 187 -14.08 -5.01 8.16
C PHE A 187 -13.16 -4.38 9.20
N VAL A 188 -13.78 -3.75 10.19
CA VAL A 188 -13.13 -3.17 11.36
C VAL A 188 -13.02 -4.24 12.43
N TRP A 189 -11.87 -4.30 13.10
CA TRP A 189 -11.66 -5.18 14.23
C TRP A 189 -12.08 -4.48 15.52
N GLU A 190 -12.66 -5.25 16.43
CA GLU A 190 -12.89 -4.86 17.83
C GLU A 190 -11.60 -5.00 18.65
#